data_AF-A0A1W9XE95-F1
#
_entry.id   AF-A0A1W9XE95-F1
#
_cell.length_a   1.000
_cell.length_b   1.000
_cell.length_c   1.000
_cell.angle_alpha   90.00
_cell.angle_beta   90.00
_cell.angle_gamma   90.00
#
_symmetry.space_group_name_H-M   'P 1'
#
loop_
_entity.id
_entity.type
_entity.pdbx_description
1 polymer ?
#
loop_
_entity_poly.entity_id
_entity_poly.type
_entity_poly.pdbx_seq_one_letter_code
_entity_poly.pdbx_strand_id
1 'polypeptide(L)' 'MARSKYHITPESGRLSITLNKRQLKEFKKMSIEFEMSIDQILQVAVDAFIQKYQSTTSEQIDKKGMGSLLE' A
#
# COMPACT_ATOMS: atom_id res chain seq x y z
N MET A 1 14.89 -13.08 35.87
CA MET A 1 14.51 -13.48 34.50
C MET A 1 14.22 -12.21 33.70
N ALA A 2 15.04 -11.92 32.69
CA ALA A 2 14.87 -10.76 31.82
C ALA A 2 13.57 -10.92 31.02
N ARG A 3 12.60 -10.03 31.22
CA ARG A 3 11.41 -9.93 30.36
C ARG A 3 11.87 -9.34 29.04
N SER A 4 12.22 -10.19 28.08
CA SER A 4 12.29 -9.79 26.68
C SER A 4 10.88 -9.38 26.24
N LYS A 5 10.61 -8.07 26.30
CA LYS A 5 9.41 -7.45 25.73
C LYS A 5 9.57 -7.48 24.20
N TYR A 6 9.37 -8.64 23.60
CA TYR A 6 9.10 -8.68 22.17
C TYR A 6 7.74 -8.00 21.98
N HIS A 7 7.74 -6.88 21.28
CA HIS A 7 6.49 -6.31 20.77
C HIS A 7 5.95 -7.32 19.76
N ILE A 8 4.95 -8.10 20.17
CA ILE A 8 4.21 -8.98 19.27
C ILE A 8 3.55 -8.04 18.26
N THR A 9 3.96 -8.12 17.00
CA THR A 9 3.28 -7.39 15.93
C THR A 9 1.83 -7.90 15.88
N PRO A 10 0.82 -7.03 16.01
CA PRO A 10 -0.56 -7.46 15.95
C PRO A 10 -0.87 -8.07 14.58
N GLU A 11 -1.70 -9.12 14.56
CA GLU A 11 -2.08 -9.82 13.32
C GLU A 11 -2.82 -8.94 12.32
N SER A 12 -3.44 -7.85 12.79
CA SER A 12 -4.11 -6.87 11.94
C SER A 12 -4.01 -5.46 12.52
N GLY A 13 -4.11 -4.47 11.64
CA GLY A 13 -4.17 -3.06 11.99
C GLY A 13 -5.23 -2.35 11.14
N ARG A 14 -5.80 -1.26 11.67
CA ARG A 14 -6.67 -0.37 10.91
C ARG A 14 -5.89 0.85 10.47
N LEU A 15 -6.02 1.20 9.20
CA LEU A 15 -5.41 2.41 8.63
C LEU A 15 -6.51 3.26 8.01
N SER A 16 -6.47 4.57 8.28
CA SER A 16 -7.37 5.53 7.64
C SER A 16 -6.56 6.38 6.68
N ILE A 17 -7.02 6.49 5.44
CA ILE A 17 -6.40 7.30 4.40
C ILE A 17 -7.37 8.36 3.92
N THR A 18 -6.86 9.55 3.65
CA THR A 18 -7.67 10.61 3.05
C THR A 18 -7.38 10.67 1.56
N LEU A 19 -8.40 10.40 0.75
CA LEU A 19 -8.32 10.48 -0.71
C LEU A 19 -8.80 11.85 -1.19
N ASN A 20 -8.11 12.41 -2.18
CA ASN A 20 -8.58 13.61 -2.86
C ASN A 20 -9.76 13.30 -3.81
N LYS A 21 -10.45 14.36 -4.27
CA LYS A 21 -11.64 14.24 -5.14
C LYS A 21 -11.38 13.41 -6.41
N ARG A 22 -10.20 13.53 -7.01
CA ARG A 22 -9.84 12.77 -8.22
C ARG A 22 -9.68 11.29 -7.90
N GLN A 23 -8.93 10.96 -6.86
CA GLN A 23 -8.71 9.58 -6.41
C GLN A 23 -10.03 8.90 -6.06
N LEU A 24 -10.92 9.57 -5.33
CA LEU A 24 -12.22 9.02 -4.96
C LEU A 24 -13.10 8.69 -6.18
N LYS A 25 -13.05 9.51 -7.23
CA LYS A 25 -13.79 9.26 -8.48
C LYS A 25 -13.26 8.03 -9.22
N GLU A 26 -11.95 7.90 -9.32
CA GLU A 26 -11.34 6.73 -9.96
C GLU A 26 -11.65 5.45 -9.18
N PHE A 27 -11.56 5.47 -7.85
CA PHE A 27 -11.93 4.32 -7.03
C PHE A 27 -13.39 3.91 -7.18
N LYS A 28 -14.31 4.86 -7.30
CA LYS A 28 -15.72 4.57 -7.59
C LYS A 28 -15.93 3.98 -8.99
N LYS A 29 -15.17 4.43 -9.98
CA LYS A 29 -15.22 3.86 -11.32
C LYS A 29 -14.72 2.42 -11.32
N MET A 30 -13.57 2.17 -10.69
CA MET A 30 -13.02 0.83 -10.50
C MET A 30 -13.99 -0.09 -9.74
N SER A 31 -14.69 0.39 -8.70
CA SER A 31 -15.68 -0.43 -7.98
C SER A 31 -16.83 -0.91 -8.87
N ILE A 32 -17.21 -0.12 -9.87
CA ILE A 32 -18.25 -0.52 -10.82
C ILE A 32 -17.66 -1.51 -11.84
N GLU A 33 -16.49 -1.21 -12.40
CA GLU A 33 -15.86 -2.04 -13.44
C GLU A 33 -15.47 -3.43 -12.96
N PHE A 34 -15.00 -3.55 -11.71
CA PHE A 34 -14.59 -4.82 -11.13
C PHE A 34 -15.71 -5.53 -10.36
N GLU A 35 -16.91 -4.93 -10.26
CA GLU A 35 -18.01 -5.44 -9.43
C GLU A 35 -17.61 -5.74 -7.98
N MET A 36 -16.75 -4.87 -7.41
CA MET A 36 -16.17 -5.03 -6.08
C MET A 36 -16.46 -3.81 -5.21
N SER A 37 -16.54 -4.01 -3.91
CA SER A 37 -16.64 -2.89 -2.97
C SER A 37 -15.34 -2.06 -2.95
N ILE A 38 -15.45 -0.78 -2.63
CA ILE A 38 -14.29 0.13 -2.52
C ILE A 38 -13.26 -0.42 -1.50
N ASP A 39 -13.74 -1.00 -0.39
CA ASP A 39 -12.87 -1.57 0.65
C ASP A 39 -12.06 -2.76 0.13
N GLN A 40 -12.66 -3.64 -0.68
CA GLN A 40 -11.95 -4.76 -1.30
C GLN A 40 -10.92 -4.28 -2.32
N ILE A 41 -11.24 -3.24 -3.12
CA ILE A 41 -10.29 -2.66 -4.06
C ILE A 41 -9.12 -2.01 -3.32
N LEU A 42 -9.37 -1.34 -2.19
CA LEU A 42 -8.32 -0.78 -1.36
C LEU A 42 -7.41 -1.88 -0.80
N GLN A 43 -7.96 -3.00 -0.35
CA GLN A 43 -7.17 -4.15 0.11
C GLN A 43 -6.29 -4.69 -1.03
N VAL A 44 -6.85 -4.90 -2.22
CA VAL A 44 -6.10 -5.36 -3.40
C VAL A 44 -5.00 -4.36 -3.77
N ALA A 45 -5.27 -3.06 -3.71
CA ALA A 45 -4.29 -2.03 -4.02
C ALA A 45 -3.11 -2.06 -3.03
N VAL A 46 -3.38 -2.27 -1.73
CA VAL A 46 -2.34 -2.43 -0.70
C VAL A 46 -1.51 -3.67 -0.97
N ASP A 47 -2.15 -4.82 -1.21
CA ASP A 47 -1.44 -6.08 -1.45
C ASP A 47 -0.58 -6.01 -2.72
N ALA A 48 -1.12 -5.45 -3.81
CA ALA A 48 -0.39 -5.26 -5.06
C ALA A 48 0.81 -4.32 -4.88
N PHE A 49 0.67 -3.27 -4.06
CA PHE A 49 1.77 -2.36 -3.76
C PHE A 49 2.87 -3.04 -2.94
N ILE A 50 2.51 -3.82 -1.92
CA ILE A 50 3.47 -4.59 -1.10
C ILE A 50 4.19 -5.62 -1.96
N GLN A 51 3.46 -6.38 -2.79
CA GLN A 51 4.05 -7.37 -3.70
C GLN A 51 5.04 -6.71 -4.65
N LYS A 52 4.67 -5.56 -5.24
CA LYS A 52 5.55 -4.78 -6.11
C LYS A 52 6.80 -4.30 -5.37
N TYR A 53 6.66 -3.84 -4.13
CA TYR A 53 7.78 -3.42 -3.30
C TYR A 53 8.73 -4.59 -3.03
N GLN A 54 8.20 -5.75 -2.62
CA GLN A 54 8.98 -6.95 -2.33
C GLN A 54 9.64 -7.56 -3.58
N SER A 55 8.99 -7.46 -4.75
CA SER A 55 9.52 -7.98 -6.00
C SER A 55 10.57 -7.05 -6.64
N THR A 56 10.68 -5.80 -6.18
CA THR A 56 11.68 -4.86 -6.70
C THR A 56 13.01 -5.12 -5.98
N THR A 57 14.06 -5.44 -6.74
CA THR A 57 15.41 -5.62 -6.16
C THR A 57 15.95 -4.29 -5.63
N SER A 58 16.71 -4.32 -4.53
CA SER A 58 17.24 -3.11 -3.87
C SER A 58 17.98 -2.18 -4.84
N GLU A 59 18.72 -2.75 -5.80
CA GLU A 59 19.44 -2.01 -6.84
C GLU A 59 18.53 -1.18 -7.77
N GLN A 60 17.28 -1.60 -7.97
CA GLN A 60 16.29 -0.86 -8.77
C GLN A 60 15.58 0.21 -7.94
N ILE A 61 15.45 0.02 -6.63
CA ILE A 61 14.90 1.02 -5.70
C ILE A 61 15.84 2.22 -5.62
N ASP A 62 17.15 1.98 -5.47
CA ASP A 62 18.16 3.04 -5.38
C ASP A 62 18.26 3.88 -6.67
N LYS A 63 18.18 3.26 -7.85
CA LYS A 63 18.16 3.98 -9.13
C LYS A 63 16.93 4.86 -9.30
N LYS A 64 15.75 4.42 -8.83
CA LYS A 64 14.52 5.25 -8.86
C LYS A 64 14.52 6.35 -7.80
N GLY A 65 15.10 6.09 -6.63
CA GLY A 65 15.28 7.11 -5.58
C GLY A 65 16.11 8.29 -6.07
N MET A 66 17.23 8.02 -6.74
CA MET A 66 18.05 9.08 -7.35
C MET A 66 17.34 9.81 -8.50
N GLY A 67 16.53 9.11 -9.30
CA GLY A 67 15.73 9.74 -10.36
C GLY A 67 14.67 10.71 -9.82
N SER A 68 14.02 10.38 -8.69
CA SER A 68 13.01 11.24 -8.07
C SER A 68 13.57 12.48 -7.35
N LEU A 69 14.88 12.53 -7.12
CA LEU A 69 15.57 13.69 -6.55
C LEU A 69 16.04 14.69 -7.63
N LEU A 70 15.94 14.32 -8.90
CA LEU A 70 16.44 15.10 -10.05
C LEU A 70 15.33 15.64 -10.97
N GLU A 71 14.05 15.31 -10.70
CA GLU A 71 12.87 16.01 -11.24
C GLU A 71 12.29 16.98 -10.20
#